data_AF-A0A6J7HK48-F1
#
_entry.id   AF-A0A6J7HK48-F1
#
_cell.length_a   1.000
_cell.length_b   1.000
_cell.length_c   1.000
_cell.angle_alpha   90.00
_cell.angle_beta   90.00
_cell.angle_gamma   90.00
#
_symmetry.space_group_name_H-M   'P 1'
#
loop_
_entity.id
_entity.type
_entity.pdbx_description
1 polymer ?
#
loop_
_entity_poly.entity_id
_entity_poly.type
_entity_poly.pdbx_seq_one_letter_code
_entity_poly.pdbx_strand_id
1 'polypeptide(L)'
;MEAHGTIALQPSSCTSCMICVRECPSWCIELESHTEQSSEPGARRPKTVNVLDAFRIDFGLCMYCGICVDLCPFDALAWSPAHAPSATTAAGLVLGIEELAEAWPESKTSTGS
;
A
#
# COMPACT_ATOMS: atom_id res chain seq x y z
N MET A 1 18.97 -12.67 -3.15
CA MET A 1 17.55 -12.89 -2.88
C MET A 1 17.24 -12.12 -1.63
N GLU A 2 16.57 -10.98 -1.77
CA GLU A 2 15.97 -10.29 -0.63
C GLU A 2 14.83 -11.16 -0.09
N ALA A 3 14.69 -11.25 1.22
CA ALA A 3 13.64 -12.07 1.84
C ALA A 3 12.29 -11.35 1.68
N HIS A 4 11.27 -12.09 1.27
CA HIS A 4 9.89 -11.61 1.23
C HIS A 4 9.27 -11.78 2.62
N GLY A 5 9.33 -10.74 3.45
CA GLY A 5 8.75 -10.71 4.78
C GLY A 5 7.30 -10.25 4.73
N THR A 6 7.03 -8.95 4.89
CA THR A 6 5.72 -8.32 4.74
C THR A 6 5.63 -7.54 3.43
N ILE A 7 4.46 -6.95 3.20
CA ILE A 7 4.26 -5.94 2.16
C ILE A 7 4.47 -4.57 2.81
N ALA A 8 5.19 -3.68 2.14
CA ALA A 8 5.31 -2.27 2.48
C ALA A 8 4.46 -1.41 1.53
N LEU A 9 4.09 -0.21 1.98
CA LEU A 9 3.31 0.77 1.24
C LEU A 9 4.06 2.10 1.18
N GLN A 10 4.18 2.68 -0.01
CA GLN A 10 4.56 4.09 -0.18
C GLN A 10 3.28 4.90 -0.38
N PRO A 11 2.76 5.60 0.67
CA PRO A 11 1.43 6.19 0.61
C PRO A 11 1.31 7.29 -0.44
N SER A 12 2.40 8.04 -0.65
CA SER A 12 2.49 9.11 -1.66
C SER A 12 2.41 8.62 -3.10
N SER A 13 2.71 7.35 -3.36
CA SER A 13 2.60 6.74 -4.70
C SER A 13 1.25 6.06 -4.93
N CYS A 14 0.46 5.82 -3.89
CA CYS A 14 -0.84 5.15 -4.01
C CYS A 14 -1.91 6.13 -4.54
N THR A 15 -2.54 5.78 -5.65
CA THR A 15 -3.60 6.60 -6.29
C THR A 15 -5.02 6.12 -5.96
N SER A 16 -5.15 5.20 -4.99
CA SER A 16 -6.43 4.60 -4.62
C SER A 16 -7.18 3.93 -5.79
N CYS A 17 -6.43 3.34 -6.73
CA CYS A 17 -6.99 2.67 -7.92
C CYS A 17 -7.73 1.34 -7.61
N MET A 18 -7.56 0.81 -6.40
CA MET A 18 -8.17 -0.43 -5.89
C MET A 18 -7.80 -1.73 -6.63
N ILE A 19 -6.80 -1.74 -7.53
CA ILE A 19 -6.37 -2.95 -8.23
C ILE A 19 -5.87 -4.01 -7.23
N CYS A 20 -5.01 -3.63 -6.29
CA CYS A 20 -4.48 -4.54 -5.27
C CYS A 20 -5.58 -5.18 -4.41
N VAL A 21 -6.64 -4.44 -4.07
CA VAL A 21 -7.78 -4.94 -3.29
C VAL A 21 -8.57 -5.97 -4.09
N ARG A 22 -8.84 -5.68 -5.38
CA ARG A 22 -9.66 -6.53 -6.25
C ARG A 22 -8.96 -7.83 -6.63
N GLU A 23 -7.66 -7.76 -6.87
CA GLU A 23 -6.85 -8.90 -7.32
C GLU A 23 -6.27 -9.73 -6.16
N CYS A 24 -6.44 -9.28 -4.92
CA CYS A 24 -6.02 -10.04 -3.75
C CYS A 24 -6.84 -11.34 -3.65
N PRO A 25 -6.23 -12.54 -3.76
CA PRO A 25 -6.97 -13.80 -3.76
C PRO A 25 -7.61 -14.14 -2.41
N SER A 26 -7.10 -13.56 -1.32
CA SER A 26 -7.62 -13.73 0.04
C SER A 26 -8.48 -12.56 0.52
N TRP A 27 -8.63 -11.51 -0.30
CA TRP A 27 -9.31 -10.26 0.07
C TRP A 27 -8.87 -9.68 1.42
N CYS A 28 -7.57 -9.79 1.73
CA CYS A 28 -7.03 -9.32 3.02
C CYS A 28 -6.66 -7.83 3.05
N ILE A 29 -6.96 -7.08 1.97
CA ILE A 29 -6.61 -5.67 1.83
C ILE A 29 -7.87 -4.81 1.91
N GLU A 30 -7.88 -3.85 2.82
CA GLU A 30 -8.91 -2.80 2.92
C GLU A 30 -8.33 -1.46 2.45
N LEU A 31 -9.10 -0.69 1.69
CA LEU A 31 -8.73 0.63 1.19
C LEU A 31 -9.90 1.59 1.30
N GLU A 32 -9.68 2.72 1.95
CA GLU A 32 -10.62 3.84 2.01
C GLU A 32 -9.98 5.07 1.34
N SER A 33 -10.79 5.83 0.60
CA SER A 33 -10.33 7.02 -0.11
C SER A 33 -11.46 8.00 -0.33
N HIS A 34 -11.14 9.28 -0.34
CA HIS A 34 -12.04 10.35 -0.73
C HIS A 34 -11.55 11.02 -2.00
N THR A 35 -12.45 11.79 -2.60
CA THR A 35 -12.17 12.55 -3.80
C THR A 35 -11.99 14.01 -3.44
N GLU A 36 -10.87 14.62 -3.86
CA GLU A 36 -10.63 16.05 -3.74
C GLU A 36 -10.48 16.73 -5.09
N GLN A 37 -10.62 18.06 -5.11
CA GLN A 37 -10.31 18.89 -6.26
C GLN A 37 -8.91 19.49 -6.08
N SER A 38 -7.93 18.97 -6.81
CA SER A 38 -6.60 19.56 -6.86
C SER A 38 -6.52 20.62 -7.96
N SER A 39 -6.08 21.83 -7.59
CA SER A 39 -5.88 22.94 -8.51
C SER A 39 -4.40 23.36 -8.46
N GLU A 40 -3.60 22.81 -9.35
CA GLU A 40 -2.20 23.20 -9.50
C GLU A 40 -2.08 24.60 -10.13
N PRO A 41 -1.08 25.41 -9.74
CA PRO A 41 -0.82 26.71 -10.35
C PRO A 41 -0.61 26.58 -11.87
N GLY A 42 -1.52 27.16 -12.66
CA GLY A 42 -1.49 27.07 -14.13
C GLY A 42 -2.44 26.02 -14.73
N ALA A 43 -3.16 25.24 -13.92
CA ALA A 43 -4.19 24.34 -14.42
C ALA A 43 -5.39 25.11 -15.00
N ARG A 44 -5.80 24.75 -16.23
CA ARG A 44 -6.99 25.36 -16.89
C ARG A 44 -8.30 25.03 -16.17
N ARG A 45 -8.35 23.92 -15.44
CA ARG A 45 -9.50 23.46 -14.66
C ARG A 45 -9.01 22.60 -13.49
N PRO A 46 -9.65 22.65 -12.31
CA PRO A 46 -9.36 21.73 -11.21
C PRO A 46 -9.53 20.27 -11.64
N LYS A 47 -8.56 19.44 -11.26
CA LYS A 47 -8.55 18.00 -11.50
C LYS A 47 -9.14 17.29 -10.28
N THR A 48 -10.01 16.33 -10.55
CA THR A 48 -10.53 15.43 -9.52
C THR A 48 -9.51 14.32 -9.29
N VAL A 49 -9.03 14.17 -8.06
CA VAL A 49 -8.06 13.14 -7.67
C VAL A 49 -8.58 12.37 -6.46
N ASN A 50 -8.18 11.10 -6.33
CA ASN A 50 -8.47 10.30 -5.15
C ASN A 50 -7.29 10.41 -4.18
N VAL A 51 -7.60 10.59 -2.92
CA VAL A 51 -6.65 10.67 -1.81
C VAL A 51 -6.85 9.44 -0.94
N LEU A 52 -5.76 8.79 -0.56
CA LEU A 52 -5.79 7.61 0.31
C LEU A 52 -6.08 8.03 1.75
N ASP A 53 -7.15 7.50 2.33
CA ASP A 53 -7.53 7.74 3.74
C ASP A 53 -7.10 6.61 4.66
N ALA A 54 -7.30 5.37 4.21
CA ALA A 54 -6.88 4.18 4.93
C ALA A 54 -6.41 3.10 3.96
N PHE A 55 -5.40 2.35 4.39
CA PHE A 55 -4.94 1.16 3.73
C PHE A 55 -4.53 0.16 4.80
N ARG A 56 -5.13 -1.02 4.81
CA ARG A 56 -4.86 -2.05 5.82
C ARG A 56 -4.63 -3.39 5.15
N ILE A 57 -3.67 -4.15 5.66
CA ILE A 57 -3.47 -5.55 5.26
C ILE A 57 -3.60 -6.44 6.49
N ASP A 58 -4.51 -7.41 6.44
CA ASP A 58 -4.59 -8.49 7.42
C ASP A 58 -3.58 -9.59 7.06
N PHE A 59 -2.46 -9.64 7.79
CA PHE A 59 -1.43 -10.67 7.62
C PHE A 59 -1.79 -12.02 8.24
N GLY A 60 -2.88 -12.11 9.01
CA GLY A 60 -3.49 -13.37 9.40
C GLY A 60 -4.21 -14.07 8.24
N LEU A 61 -4.61 -13.31 7.21
CA LEU A 61 -5.26 -13.80 5.99
C LEU A 61 -4.35 -13.77 4.75
N CYS A 62 -3.33 -12.92 4.74
CA CYS A 62 -2.41 -12.79 3.62
C CYS A 62 -1.65 -14.10 3.34
N MET A 63 -1.70 -14.57 2.11
CA MET A 63 -0.96 -15.77 1.67
C MET A 63 0.43 -15.47 1.08
N TYR A 64 0.89 -14.21 1.16
CA TYR A 64 2.20 -13.78 0.66
C TYR A 64 2.44 -14.13 -0.83
N CYS A 65 1.40 -13.97 -1.67
CA CYS A 65 1.48 -14.29 -3.10
C CYS A 65 2.20 -13.24 -3.96
N GLY A 66 2.30 -11.98 -3.50
CA GLY A 66 2.95 -10.88 -4.23
C GLY A 66 2.12 -10.22 -5.33
N ILE A 67 0.91 -10.70 -5.62
CA ILE A 67 0.05 -10.16 -6.70
C ILE A 67 -0.20 -8.65 -6.54
N CYS A 68 -0.38 -8.18 -5.30
CA CYS A 68 -0.59 -6.75 -5.04
C CYS A 68 0.65 -5.89 -5.38
N VAL A 69 1.86 -6.44 -5.25
CA VAL A 69 3.12 -5.79 -5.63
C VAL A 69 3.24 -5.76 -7.15
N ASP A 70 3.04 -6.91 -7.80
CA ASP A 70 3.23 -7.06 -9.24
C ASP A 70 2.22 -6.26 -10.07
N LEU A 71 0.99 -6.10 -9.56
CA LEU A 71 -0.09 -5.42 -10.28
C LEU A 71 -0.26 -3.95 -9.89
N CYS A 72 0.51 -3.42 -8.94
CA CYS A 72 0.42 -2.01 -8.60
C CYS A 72 1.01 -1.16 -9.75
N PRO A 73 0.21 -0.38 -10.49
CA PRO A 73 0.72 0.35 -11.66
C PRO A 73 1.54 1.59 -11.31
N PHE A 74 1.65 1.92 -10.02
CA PHE A 74 2.36 3.07 -9.49
C PHE A 74 3.50 2.67 -8.55
N ASP A 75 3.85 1.37 -8.51
CA ASP A 75 4.90 0.83 -7.63
C ASP A 75 4.73 1.27 -6.15
N ALA A 76 3.47 1.43 -5.70
CA ALA A 76 3.18 1.89 -4.35
C ALA A 76 3.31 0.77 -3.30
N LEU A 77 3.46 -0.49 -3.73
CA LEU A 77 3.62 -1.65 -2.86
C LEU A 77 4.93 -2.35 -3.18
N ALA A 78 5.63 -2.82 -2.16
CA ALA A 78 6.89 -3.54 -2.31
C ALA A 78 7.02 -4.66 -1.27
N TRP A 79 7.88 -5.63 -1.54
CA TRP A 79 8.31 -6.58 -0.53
C TRP A 79 9.20 -5.90 0.50
N SER A 80 8.87 -6.08 1.78
CA SER A 80 9.70 -5.66 2.90
C SER A 80 10.49 -6.85 3.46
N PRO A 81 11.74 -6.65 3.93
CA PRO A 81 12.43 -7.65 4.74
C PRO A 81 11.87 -7.76 6.17
N ALA A 82 11.03 -6.82 6.61
CA ALA A 82 10.36 -6.88 7.91
C ALA A 82 9.33 -8.02 7.95
N HIS A 83 9.07 -8.59 9.12
CA HIS A 83 8.10 -9.68 9.28
C HIS A 83 6.86 -9.18 10.01
N ALA A 84 5.72 -9.86 9.78
CA ALA A 84 4.50 -9.54 10.51
C ALA A 84 4.76 -9.71 12.02
N PRO A 85 4.21 -8.81 12.87
CA PRO A 85 4.43 -8.88 14.30
C PRO A 85 3.84 -10.19 14.86
N SER A 86 4.44 -10.68 15.95
CA SER A 86 3.78 -11.71 16.74
C SER A 86 2.60 -11.10 17.47
N ALA A 87 1.39 -11.62 17.22
CA ALA A 87 0.18 -11.17 17.87
C ALA A 87 -0.55 -12.33 18.56
N THR A 88 -1.25 -12.02 19.66
CA THR A 88 -2.11 -12.97 20.37
C THR A 88 -3.58 -12.83 19.98
N THR A 89 -3.90 -11.84 19.15
CA THR A 89 -5.24 -11.57 18.62
C THR A 89 -5.16 -11.34 17.11
N ALA A 90 -6.24 -11.62 16.39
CA ALA A 90 -6.31 -11.39 14.95
C ALA A 90 -6.06 -9.92 14.58
N ALA A 91 -6.64 -8.98 15.36
CA ALA A 91 -6.45 -7.55 15.14
C ALA A 91 -4.98 -7.10 15.22
N GLY A 92 -4.13 -7.81 15.98
CA GLY A 92 -2.70 -7.49 16.05
C GLY A 92 -1.91 -7.89 14.80
N LEU A 93 -2.53 -8.56 13.81
CA LEU A 93 -1.93 -8.87 12.51
C LEU A 93 -2.44 -7.96 11.38
N VAL A 94 -3.29 -6.99 11.71
CA VAL A 94 -3.78 -5.99 10.75
C VAL A 94 -2.87 -4.77 10.82
N LEU A 95 -2.09 -4.53 9.77
CA LEU A 95 -1.18 -3.39 9.69
C LEU A 95 -1.79 -2.28 8.84
N GLY A 96 -1.70 -1.04 9.33
CA GLY A 96 -2.18 0.16 8.64
C GLY A 96 -1.09 0.88 7.85
N ILE A 97 -1.43 2.07 7.35
CA ILE A 97 -0.53 2.89 6.52
C ILE A 97 0.81 3.15 7.22
N GLU A 98 0.78 3.46 8.52
CA GLU A 98 1.97 3.83 9.27
C GLU A 98 2.97 2.66 9.36
N GLU A 99 2.51 1.48 9.77
CA GLU A 99 3.36 0.29 9.88
C GLU A 99 3.85 -0.21 8.52
N LEU A 100 2.98 -0.14 7.50
CA LEU A 100 3.34 -0.54 6.13
C LEU A 100 4.34 0.45 5.49
N ALA A 101 4.28 1.73 5.84
CA ALA A 101 5.21 2.74 5.34
C ALA A 101 6.58 2.69 6.02
N GLU A 102 6.62 2.45 7.33
CA GLU A 102 7.87 2.22 8.06
C GLU A 102 8.64 1.01 7.49
N ALA A 103 7.93 0.01 6.97
CA ALA A 103 8.51 -1.19 6.39
C ALA A 103 9.11 -0.99 4.98
N TRP A 104 9.14 0.23 4.43
CA TRP A 104 9.61 0.49 3.06
C TRP A 104 11.08 0.09 2.86
N PRO A 105 11.41 -0.75 1.86
CA PRO A 105 12.77 -1.25 1.67
C PRO A 105 13.70 -0.14 1.16
N GLU A 106 14.88 -0.02 1.76
CA GLU A 106 15.91 0.97 1.39
C GLU A 106 16.32 0.88 -0.10
N SER A 107 16.28 -0.32 -0.68
CA SER A 107 16.59 -0.57 -2.10
C SER A 107 15.63 0.15 -3.06
N LYS A 108 14.44 0.54 -2.59
CA LYS A 108 13.45 1.32 -3.35
C LYS A 108 13.44 2.80 -2.98
N THR A 109 14.26 3.24 -2.03
CA THR A 109 14.35 4.65 -1.58
C THR A 109 15.20 5.52 -2.51
N SER A 110 15.61 5.04 -3.68
CA SER A 110 16.40 5.81 -4.63
C SER A 110 15.60 6.99 -5.21
N THR A 111 15.89 8.18 -4.67
CA THR A 111 15.86 9.52 -5.28
C THR A 111 14.75 9.78 -6.30
N GLY A 112 13.81 10.63 -5.90
CA GLY A 112 12.74 11.12 -6.74
C GLY A 112 13.17 11.62 -8.12
N SER A 113 12.22 11.51 -9.03
CA SER A 113 12.12 12.37 -10.21
C SER A 113 10.76 13.05 -10.20
#